data_AF-A0A4T0T4J9-F1
#
_entry.id   AF-A0A4T0T4J9-F1
#
_cell.length_a   1.000
_cell.length_b   1.000
_cell.length_c   1.000
_cell.angle_alpha   90.00
_cell.angle_beta   90.00
_cell.angle_gamma   90.00
#
_symmetry.space_group_name_H-M   'P 1'
#
loop_
_entity.id
_entity.type
_entity.pdbx_description
1 polymer ?
#
loop_
_entity_poly.entity_id
_entity_poly.type
_entity_poly.pdbx_seq_one_letter_code
_entity_poly.pdbx_strand_id
1 'polypeptide(L)'
;MNQFTRRLFSSTSTRAVTRPISRPDPLKNASKFTLEDGSEFIVRPPPSSAEAYVDANSVVSPLLNNDTPRVDASNAPSLHSRKKTLNFNLSEAEINEIRNLRSEGHSGSSLAKRFNCSSAFVAMVAPATKSERQSQKLAQQAQKDAWGFNKKLSRAERQKRKEFW
;
A
#
# COMPACT_ATOMS: atom_id res chain seq x y z
N MET A 1 -44.50 -18.13 -54.81
CA MET A 1 -44.68 -16.80 -54.18
C MET A 1 -44.16 -16.87 -52.75
N ASN A 2 -42.88 -16.53 -52.54
CA ASN A 2 -42.25 -16.56 -51.22
C ASN A 2 -42.57 -15.26 -50.47
N GLN A 3 -43.34 -15.37 -49.39
CA GLN A 3 -43.64 -14.28 -48.48
C GLN A 3 -42.41 -14.03 -47.59
N PHE A 4 -41.71 -12.91 -47.80
CA PHE A 4 -40.63 -12.47 -46.92
C PHE A 4 -41.21 -12.04 -45.56
N THR A 5 -40.92 -12.81 -44.52
CA THR A 5 -41.18 -12.42 -43.13
C THR A 5 -40.17 -11.35 -42.72
N ARG A 6 -40.59 -10.07 -42.75
CA ARG A 6 -39.81 -8.98 -42.15
C ARG A 6 -39.74 -9.20 -40.64
N ARG A 7 -38.58 -9.64 -40.15
CA ARG A 7 -38.24 -9.58 -38.71
C ARG A 7 -38.06 -8.11 -38.36
N LEU A 8 -39.04 -7.51 -37.69
CA LEU A 8 -38.91 -6.19 -37.08
C LEU A 8 -37.99 -6.31 -35.86
N PHE A 9 -36.75 -5.82 -36.00
CA PHE A 9 -35.87 -5.60 -34.85
C PHE A 9 -36.38 -4.37 -34.09
N SER A 10 -37.27 -4.58 -33.11
CA SER A 10 -37.59 -3.56 -32.12
C SER A 10 -36.50 -3.56 -31.05
N SER A 11 -35.49 -2.69 -31.21
CA SER A 11 -34.38 -2.54 -30.26
C SER A 11 -34.67 -1.46 -29.23
N THR A 12 -35.65 -1.66 -28.35
CA THR A 12 -35.72 -0.87 -27.10
C THR A 12 -36.17 -1.78 -25.97
N SER A 13 -35.23 -2.11 -25.09
CA SER A 13 -35.57 -2.75 -23.82
C SER A 13 -36.28 -1.71 -22.96
N THR A 14 -37.53 -1.95 -22.60
CA THR A 14 -38.30 -1.15 -21.62
C THR A 14 -37.64 -1.11 -20.23
N ARG A 15 -36.55 -1.85 -20.00
CA ARG A 15 -35.70 -1.78 -18.80
C ARG A 15 -34.57 -0.75 -18.90
N ALA A 16 -34.35 -0.09 -20.03
CA ALA A 16 -33.47 1.07 -20.13
C ALA A 16 -34.17 2.32 -19.56
N VAL A 17 -34.56 2.24 -18.29
CA VAL A 17 -35.07 3.38 -17.52
C VAL A 17 -33.87 4.28 -17.23
N THR A 18 -33.60 5.20 -18.14
CA THR A 18 -32.72 6.37 -17.96
C THR A 18 -33.42 7.39 -17.06
N ARG A 19 -33.70 7.01 -15.80
CA ARG A 19 -33.96 8.04 -14.79
C ARG A 19 -32.63 8.76 -14.57
N PRO A 20 -32.54 10.09 -14.79
CA PRO A 20 -31.33 10.81 -14.39
C PRO A 20 -31.12 10.56 -12.89
N ILE A 21 -29.86 10.33 -12.51
CA ILE A 21 -29.48 10.10 -11.12
C ILE A 21 -30.04 11.27 -10.29
N SER A 22 -30.94 10.97 -9.36
CA SER A 22 -31.40 11.96 -8.38
C SER A 22 -30.23 12.26 -7.48
N ARG A 23 -29.76 13.52 -7.49
CA ARG A 23 -28.70 13.95 -6.59
C ARG A 23 -29.30 14.04 -5.19
N PRO A 24 -28.81 13.29 -4.19
CA PRO A 24 -29.26 13.44 -2.83
C PRO A 24 -29.02 14.88 -2.37
N ASP A 25 -29.90 15.40 -1.49
CA ASP A 25 -29.76 16.75 -0.94
C ASP A 25 -28.32 16.96 -0.45
N PRO A 26 -27.62 17.97 -0.98
CA PRO A 26 -26.21 18.17 -0.69
C PRO A 26 -25.98 18.54 0.78
N LEU A 27 -26.99 18.98 1.54
CA LEU A 27 -26.86 19.42 2.93
C LEU A 27 -27.06 18.32 3.98
N LYS A 28 -27.38 17.08 3.58
CA LYS A 28 -27.70 15.98 4.50
C LYS A 28 -26.62 15.68 5.55
N ASN A 29 -25.35 15.86 5.20
CA ASN A 29 -24.20 15.51 6.07
C ASN A 29 -23.39 16.75 6.49
N ALA A 30 -23.93 17.95 6.32
CA ALA A 30 -23.21 19.19 6.58
C ALA A 30 -23.43 19.67 8.03
N SER A 31 -22.37 20.11 8.71
CA SER A 31 -22.50 20.82 9.98
C SER A 31 -22.75 22.30 9.70
N LYS A 32 -23.74 22.88 10.41
CA LYS A 32 -24.15 24.27 10.26
C LYS A 32 -23.79 25.05 11.53
N PHE A 33 -23.18 26.22 11.34
CA PHE A 33 -22.85 27.15 12.41
C PHE A 33 -23.51 28.48 12.10
N THR A 34 -24.34 28.98 13.00
CA THR A 34 -24.98 30.30 12.88
C THR A 34 -24.05 31.37 13.47
N LEU A 35 -23.79 32.43 12.71
CA LEU A 35 -22.98 33.58 13.15
C LEU A 35 -23.88 34.68 13.75
N GLU A 36 -23.28 35.62 14.47
CA GLU A 36 -23.99 36.73 15.13
C GLU A 36 -24.78 37.60 14.15
N ASP A 37 -24.30 37.72 12.90
CA ASP A 37 -24.95 38.48 11.83
C ASP A 37 -26.17 37.77 11.21
N GLY A 38 -26.53 36.58 11.70
CA GLY A 38 -27.60 35.73 11.17
C GLY A 38 -27.22 34.93 9.91
N SER A 39 -25.94 34.94 9.53
CA SER A 39 -25.41 34.11 8.43
C SER A 39 -25.08 32.68 8.90
N GLU A 40 -25.17 31.71 7.99
CA GLU A 40 -24.82 30.31 8.27
C GLU A 40 -23.49 29.94 7.60
N PHE A 41 -22.54 29.44 8.39
CA PHE A 41 -21.34 28.78 7.92
C PHE A 41 -21.56 27.26 7.87
N ILE A 42 -21.35 26.66 6.69
CA ILE A 42 -21.68 25.26 6.44
C ILE A 42 -20.38 24.50 6.13
N VAL A 43 -20.01 23.55 6.99
CA VAL A 43 -18.85 22.68 6.79
C VAL A 43 -19.29 21.34 6.20
N ARG A 44 -18.66 20.97 5.08
CA ARG A 44 -18.93 19.74 4.33
C ARG A 44 -17.64 18.95 4.18
N PRO A 45 -17.34 18.01 5.09
CA PRO A 45 -16.25 17.09 4.85
C PRO A 45 -16.58 16.25 3.60
N PRO A 46 -15.69 16.17 2.61
CA PRO A 46 -15.95 15.39 1.41
C PRO A 46 -16.02 13.90 1.77
N PRO A 47 -16.97 13.12 1.20
CA PRO A 47 -17.04 11.67 1.41
C PRO A 47 -15.98 10.88 0.60
N SER A 48 -15.09 11.57 -0.12
CA SER A 48 -13.98 10.98 -0.85
C SER A 48 -12.81 10.65 0.08
N SER A 49 -11.87 9.81 -0.38
CA SER A 49 -10.57 9.74 0.28
C SER A 49 -9.99 11.14 0.38
N ALA A 50 -9.39 11.48 1.52
CA ALA A 50 -8.63 12.72 1.65
C ALA A 50 -7.69 12.82 0.45
N GLU A 51 -7.83 13.87 -0.35
CA GLU A 51 -6.85 14.17 -1.37
C GLU A 51 -5.49 14.33 -0.67
N ALA A 52 -4.39 13.97 -1.31
CA ALA A 52 -3.05 14.18 -0.77
C ALA A 52 -2.67 15.68 -0.67
N TYR A 53 -3.65 16.57 -0.55
CA TYR A 53 -3.45 17.96 -0.20
C TYR A 53 -3.18 18.05 1.30
N VAL A 54 -1.94 18.45 1.61
CA VAL A 54 -1.54 19.43 2.64
C VAL A 54 -2.33 19.42 3.97
N ASP A 55 -2.76 18.29 4.52
CA ASP A 55 -3.67 18.37 5.69
C ASP A 55 -3.62 17.23 6.71
N ALA A 56 -2.41 16.77 7.02
CA ALA A 56 -2.23 16.03 8.28
C ALA A 56 -0.93 16.38 9.02
N ASN A 57 0.07 16.92 8.30
CA ASN A 57 1.33 17.43 8.84
C ASN A 57 1.79 18.70 8.12
N SER A 58 0.92 19.36 7.36
CA SER A 58 1.31 20.65 6.77
C SER A 58 1.29 21.70 7.88
N VAL A 59 2.35 22.47 7.94
CA VAL A 59 2.55 23.56 8.90
C VAL A 59 1.61 24.75 8.60
N VAL A 60 0.62 24.60 7.70
CA VAL A 60 0.05 25.75 6.98
C VAL A 60 -1.16 26.36 7.67
N SER A 61 -1.85 25.73 8.62
CA SER A 61 -2.99 26.41 9.30
C SER A 61 -3.31 25.85 10.69
N PRO A 62 -2.73 26.39 11.78
CA PRO A 62 -3.16 26.11 13.15
C PRO A 62 -4.55 26.69 13.49
N LEU A 63 -5.16 27.45 12.58
CA LEU A 63 -6.46 28.10 12.77
C LEU A 63 -7.66 27.24 12.36
N LEU A 64 -7.43 26.20 11.55
CA LEU A 64 -8.47 25.27 11.14
C LEU A 64 -8.32 24.01 11.98
N ASN A 65 -9.02 23.95 13.11
CA ASN A 65 -9.23 22.69 13.83
C ASN A 65 -9.96 21.75 12.88
N ASN A 66 -9.21 20.83 12.29
CA ASN A 66 -9.75 19.85 11.37
C ASN A 66 -10.41 18.74 12.19
N ASP A 67 -11.57 19.03 12.80
CA ASP A 67 -12.44 18.07 13.50
C ASP A 67 -13.16 17.15 12.50
N THR A 68 -12.53 16.84 11.37
CA THR A 68 -13.02 15.78 10.51
C THR A 68 -13.00 14.50 11.34
N PRO A 69 -14.09 13.70 11.34
CA PRO A 69 -14.09 12.40 11.98
C PRO A 69 -13.11 11.52 11.22
N ARG A 70 -11.84 11.58 11.62
CA ARG A 70 -10.81 10.67 11.18
C ARG A 70 -11.29 9.32 11.65
N VAL A 71 -11.67 8.45 10.71
CA VAL A 71 -12.15 7.09 11.01
C VAL A 71 -11.24 6.53 12.08
N ASP A 72 -11.82 6.24 13.25
CA ASP A 72 -11.09 5.81 14.44
C ASP A 72 -10.30 4.55 14.11
N ALA A 73 -9.03 4.76 13.74
CA ALA A 73 -8.12 3.67 13.38
C ALA A 73 -7.85 2.74 14.56
N SER A 74 -8.27 3.13 15.77
CA SER A 74 -8.28 2.30 16.97
C SER A 74 -9.11 1.02 16.81
N ASN A 75 -10.17 1.04 15.99
CA ASN A 75 -11.03 -0.12 15.75
C ASN A 75 -10.59 -0.95 14.52
N ALA A 76 -9.59 -0.48 13.76
CA ALA A 76 -9.06 -1.20 12.61
C ALA A 76 -7.95 -2.18 13.06
N PRO A 77 -7.94 -3.43 12.58
CA PRO A 77 -6.84 -4.34 12.87
C PRO A 77 -5.54 -3.82 12.27
N SER A 78 -4.46 -3.84 13.06
CA SER A 78 -3.15 -3.44 12.56
C SER A 78 -2.68 -4.37 11.45
N LEU A 79 -2.41 -3.82 10.25
CA LEU A 79 -1.82 -4.56 9.14
C LEU A 79 -0.42 -5.11 9.49
N HIS A 80 0.31 -4.42 10.37
CA HIS A 80 1.64 -4.81 10.83
C HIS A 80 1.59 -5.15 12.32
N SER A 81 1.59 -6.44 12.63
CA SER A 81 1.37 -6.96 13.99
C SER A 81 2.44 -6.60 15.03
N ARG A 82 3.57 -5.97 14.65
CA ARG A 82 4.64 -5.63 15.59
C ARG A 82 5.27 -4.28 15.28
N LYS A 83 5.18 -3.34 16.23
CA LYS A 83 6.20 -2.30 16.39
C LYS A 83 7.48 -3.04 16.78
N LYS A 84 8.39 -3.24 15.82
CA LYS A 84 9.70 -3.82 16.14
C LYS A 84 10.43 -2.81 17.00
N THR A 85 10.58 -3.08 18.29
CA THR A 85 11.48 -2.30 19.14
C THR A 85 12.89 -2.43 18.55
N LEU A 86 13.61 -1.30 18.47
CA LEU A 86 15.00 -1.33 18.07
C LEU A 86 15.79 -1.93 19.25
N ASN A 87 16.43 -3.08 19.01
CA ASN A 87 17.24 -3.76 20.00
C ASN A 87 18.72 -3.49 19.69
N PHE A 88 19.45 -2.93 20.64
CA PHE A 88 20.87 -2.57 20.51
C PHE A 88 21.72 -3.43 21.45
N ASN A 89 21.60 -4.74 21.32
CA ASN A 89 22.10 -5.69 22.32
C ASN A 89 23.51 -6.22 22.03
N LEU A 90 24.10 -5.86 20.88
CA LEU A 90 25.35 -6.48 20.41
C LEU A 90 26.57 -5.67 20.81
N SER A 91 27.56 -6.38 21.35
CA SER A 91 28.90 -5.89 21.63
C SER A 91 29.79 -5.92 20.38
N GLU A 92 30.90 -5.17 20.39
CA GLU A 92 31.89 -5.17 19.30
C GLU A 92 32.52 -6.56 19.08
N ALA A 93 32.69 -7.35 20.14
CA ALA A 93 33.23 -8.70 20.07
C ALA A 93 32.30 -9.64 19.27
N GLU A 94 31.00 -9.59 19.54
CA GLU A 94 30.00 -10.40 18.81
C GLU A 94 29.89 -9.97 17.34
N ILE A 95 30.05 -8.67 17.06
CA ILE A 95 30.10 -8.14 15.69
C ILE A 95 31.29 -8.72 14.93
N ASN A 96 32.46 -8.83 15.57
CA ASN A 96 33.64 -9.46 14.98
C ASN A 96 33.42 -10.97 14.75
N GLU A 97 32.79 -11.67 15.70
CA GLU A 97 32.42 -13.08 15.53
C GLU A 97 31.47 -13.28 14.34
N ILE A 98 30.47 -12.41 14.18
CA ILE A 98 29.55 -12.41 13.03
C ILE A 98 30.33 -12.29 11.71
N ARG A 99 31.34 -11.41 11.64
CA ARG A 99 32.17 -11.26 10.43
C ARG A 99 32.97 -12.53 10.14
N ASN A 100 33.59 -13.12 11.17
CA ASN A 100 34.38 -14.35 11.03
C ASN A 100 33.50 -15.50 10.55
N LEU A 101 32.38 -15.77 11.23
CA LEU A 101 31.44 -16.83 10.84
C LEU A 101 30.86 -16.59 9.44
N ARG A 102 30.64 -15.34 9.04
CA ARG A 102 30.16 -15.05 7.70
C ARG A 102 31.21 -15.38 6.64
N SER A 103 32.48 -15.15 6.94
CA SER A 103 33.61 -15.49 6.07
C SER A 103 33.80 -17.00 5.92
N GLU A 104 33.47 -17.76 6.97
CA GLU A 104 33.44 -19.24 6.98
C GLU A 104 32.26 -19.83 6.19
N GLY A 105 31.31 -18.99 5.74
CA GLY A 105 30.18 -19.40 4.89
C GLY A 105 28.84 -19.56 5.61
N HIS A 106 28.72 -19.15 6.87
CA HIS A 106 27.43 -19.18 7.57
C HIS A 106 26.39 -18.23 6.96
N SER A 107 25.12 -18.66 6.89
CA SER A 107 24.05 -17.83 6.33
C SER A 107 23.64 -16.69 7.28
N GLY A 108 23.33 -15.51 6.72
CA GLY A 108 22.93 -14.36 7.53
C GLY A 108 21.64 -14.58 8.34
N SER A 109 20.75 -15.47 7.87
CA SER A 109 19.55 -15.88 8.61
C SER A 109 19.89 -16.74 9.83
N SER A 110 20.90 -17.61 9.71
CA SER A 110 21.38 -18.43 10.84
C SER A 110 22.02 -17.54 11.92
N LEU A 111 22.90 -16.61 11.49
CA LEU A 111 23.56 -15.67 12.41
C LEU A 111 22.55 -14.74 13.09
N ALA A 112 21.56 -14.24 12.35
CA ALA A 112 20.50 -13.40 12.91
C ALA A 112 19.74 -14.10 14.06
N LYS A 113 19.48 -15.41 13.92
CA LYS A 113 18.83 -16.20 14.98
C LYS A 113 19.76 -16.43 16.16
N ARG A 114 21.03 -16.75 15.91
CA ARG A 114 22.04 -17.04 16.95
C ARG A 114 22.31 -15.81 17.83
N PHE A 115 22.47 -14.65 17.22
CA PHE A 115 22.79 -13.39 17.91
C PHE A 115 21.55 -12.53 18.23
N ASN A 116 20.34 -13.09 18.04
CA ASN A 116 19.07 -12.40 18.28
C ASN A 116 19.00 -10.99 17.67
N CYS A 117 19.45 -10.86 16.41
CA CYS A 117 19.55 -9.59 15.71
C CYS A 117 18.83 -9.65 14.35
N SER A 118 18.63 -8.48 13.72
CA SER A 118 17.96 -8.41 12.43
C SER A 118 18.84 -9.00 11.33
N SER A 119 18.26 -9.78 10.41
CA SER A 119 18.99 -10.28 9.23
C SER A 119 19.53 -9.15 8.34
N ALA A 120 18.85 -8.00 8.33
CA ALA A 120 19.33 -6.79 7.67
C ALA A 120 20.58 -6.22 8.35
N PHE A 121 20.67 -6.30 9.69
CA PHE A 121 21.84 -5.87 10.44
C PHE A 121 23.06 -6.72 10.09
N VAL A 122 22.90 -8.05 10.06
CA VAL A 122 23.97 -8.96 9.62
C VAL A 122 24.43 -8.63 8.19
N ALA A 123 23.50 -8.34 7.28
CA ALA A 123 23.83 -7.98 5.90
C ALA A 123 24.61 -6.65 5.79
N MET A 124 24.41 -5.71 6.72
CA MET A 124 25.19 -4.47 6.79
C MET A 124 26.60 -4.70 7.35
N VAL A 125 26.72 -5.47 8.44
CA VAL A 125 27.99 -5.70 9.15
C VAL A 125 28.92 -6.65 8.40
N ALA A 126 28.35 -7.73 7.87
CA ALA A 126 29.09 -8.84 7.27
C ALA A 126 28.41 -9.22 5.93
N PRO A 127 28.69 -8.48 4.84
CA PRO A 127 28.11 -8.77 3.54
C PRO A 127 28.62 -10.11 2.99
N ALA A 128 27.76 -10.78 2.21
CA ALA A 128 28.15 -11.98 1.48
C ALA A 128 29.31 -11.70 0.51
N THR A 129 30.19 -12.70 0.34
CA THR A 129 31.28 -12.66 -0.63
C THR A 129 30.73 -12.41 -2.05
N LYS A 130 31.54 -11.79 -2.92
CA LYS A 130 31.10 -11.47 -4.30
C LYS A 130 30.69 -12.72 -5.07
N SER A 131 31.42 -13.82 -4.88
CA SER A 131 31.15 -15.12 -5.50
C SER A 131 29.77 -15.67 -5.07
N GLU A 132 29.49 -15.75 -3.77
CA GLU A 132 28.19 -16.20 -3.25
C GLU A 132 27.03 -15.33 -3.73
N ARG A 133 27.24 -14.02 -3.81
CA ARG A 133 26.22 -13.09 -4.29
C ARG A 133 25.91 -13.32 -5.77
N GLN A 134 26.93 -13.57 -6.58
CA GLN A 134 26.77 -13.89 -8.00
C GLN A 134 26.09 -15.23 -8.20
N SER A 135 26.51 -16.28 -7.48
CA SER A 135 25.88 -17.60 -7.59
C SER A 135 24.40 -17.55 -7.19
N GLN A 136 24.05 -16.82 -6.12
CA GLN A 136 22.67 -16.61 -5.72
C GLN A 136 21.87 -15.82 -6.77
N LYS A 137 22.48 -14.80 -7.40
CA LYS A 137 21.84 -14.04 -8.47
C LYS A 137 21.56 -14.91 -9.69
N LEU A 138 22.52 -15.75 -10.08
CA LEU A 138 22.37 -16.71 -11.18
C LEU A 138 21.27 -17.73 -10.88
N ALA A 139 21.22 -18.28 -9.66
CA ALA A 139 20.15 -19.20 -9.24
C ALA A 139 18.76 -18.54 -9.30
N GLN A 140 18.65 -17.27 -8.86
CA GLN A 140 17.41 -16.51 -8.97
C GLN A 140 17.02 -16.22 -10.42
N GLN A 141 17.98 -15.96 -11.31
CA GLN A 141 17.74 -15.77 -12.73
C GLN A 141 17.24 -17.06 -13.38
N ALA A 142 17.93 -18.18 -13.17
CA ALA A 142 17.49 -19.48 -13.66
C ALA A 142 16.07 -19.83 -13.20
N GLN A 143 15.73 -19.53 -11.94
CA GLN A 143 14.36 -19.71 -11.44
C GLN A 143 13.34 -18.82 -12.15
N LYS A 144 13.69 -17.57 -12.47
CA LYS A 144 12.82 -16.64 -13.21
C LYS A 144 12.68 -17.05 -14.68
N ASP A 145 13.74 -17.57 -15.28
CA ASP A 145 13.75 -18.03 -16.67
C ASP A 145 12.85 -19.26 -16.83
N ALA A 146 12.86 -20.15 -15.84
CA ALA A 146 11.97 -21.31 -15.76
C ALA A 146 10.48 -20.96 -15.56
N TRP A 147 10.10 -19.70 -15.34
CA TRP A 147 8.69 -19.32 -15.26
C TRP A 147 8.02 -19.36 -16.64
N GLY A 148 6.82 -19.96 -16.68
CA GLY A 148 5.94 -19.87 -17.84
C GLY A 148 5.48 -18.43 -18.12
N PHE A 149 4.97 -18.20 -19.33
CA PHE A 149 4.57 -16.87 -19.82
C PHE A 149 3.61 -16.13 -18.87
N ASN A 150 2.52 -16.77 -18.45
CA ASN A 150 1.52 -16.16 -17.57
C ASN A 150 2.12 -15.65 -16.24
N LYS A 151 3.07 -16.41 -15.67
CA LYS A 151 3.74 -16.03 -14.42
C LYS A 151 4.70 -14.85 -14.64
N LYS A 152 5.42 -14.83 -15.77
CA LYS A 152 6.28 -13.69 -16.14
C LYS A 152 5.45 -12.41 -16.31
N LEU A 153 4.33 -12.47 -17.03
CA LEU A 153 3.41 -11.35 -17.22
C LEU A 153 2.85 -10.83 -15.89
N SER A 154 2.31 -11.71 -15.05
CA SER A 154 1.78 -11.36 -13.73
C SER A 154 2.82 -10.67 -12.83
N ARG A 155 4.08 -11.11 -12.89
CA ARG A 155 5.18 -10.50 -12.11
C ARG A 155 5.57 -9.14 -12.66
N ALA A 156 5.60 -8.96 -13.98
CA ALA A 156 5.84 -7.67 -14.62
C ALA A 156 4.75 -6.65 -14.27
N GLU A 157 3.48 -7.04 -14.31
CA GLU A 157 2.37 -6.18 -13.88
C GLU A 157 2.47 -5.79 -12.41
N ARG A 158 2.80 -6.75 -11.53
CA ARG A 158 3.02 -6.45 -10.10
C ARG A 158 4.14 -5.42 -9.91
N GLN A 159 5.20 -5.51 -10.70
CA GLN A 159 6.28 -4.55 -10.65
C GLN A 159 5.82 -3.16 -11.12
N LYS A 160 5.05 -3.08 -12.20
CA LYS A 160 4.43 -1.83 -12.66
C LYS A 160 3.48 -1.21 -11.64
N ARG A 161 2.66 -2.01 -10.95
CA ARG A 161 1.80 -1.53 -9.86
C ARG A 161 2.62 -0.96 -8.71
N LYS A 162 3.74 -1.60 -8.35
CA LYS A 162 4.65 -1.10 -7.31
C LYS A 162 5.38 0.18 -7.73
N GLU A 163 5.68 0.35 -9.02
CA GLU A 163 6.28 1.59 -9.56
C GLU A 163 5.28 2.76 -9.58
N PHE A 164 3.98 2.47 -9.71
CA PHE A 164 2.92 3.47 -9.77
C PHE A 164 2.33 3.84 -8.40
N TRP A 165 2.40 2.91 -7.43
CA TRP A 165 2.08 3.16 -6.02
C TRP A 165 3.13 4.02 -5.35
#